data_AF-A0A939HVP7-F1
#
_entry.id   AF-A0A939HVP7-F1
#
_cell.length_a   1.000
_cell.length_b   1.000
_cell.length_c   1.000
_cell.angle_alpha   90.00
_cell.angle_beta   90.00
_cell.angle_gamma   90.00
#
_symmetry.space_group_name_H-M   'P 1'
#
loop_
_entity.id
_entity.type
_entity.pdbx_description
1 polymer ?
#
loop_
_entity_poly.entity_id
_entity_poly.type
_entity_poly.pdbx_seq_one_letter_code
_entity_poly.pdbx_strand_id
1 'polypeptide(L)'
;MARINGTQRGDRLSGTSEQDVIRGRAGNDRLLGDRGNDVLYGNAGRDTLTGGDIFVLSGGRDRITDFTNGQDLIGLPGRISFSRLQISAGTGANAGNTIISLGRFQLAVLEGVSSSQIGAADFTNDLTPISEPPPPPPPSNGNFNIEFDYRFDSSGFFNDPARRAALEAAADIWEGFIQDEFPNVPAGIEFTIDNPSVSGREERIVLNSEIDDLLIFAGARPLPGSTLGEAGPDGVDAAGTVFSNRINGSDFQPWVGGLTFDPDANWFFDSTPNTDGDIPFGQSDFISTALHEIGHVLGFGTADIFEQIGAGGAFDGPNALNVNGGQPIPLEGDLSHVEEGFLNDTVLLDPISTNGSREFPTQVDLALLADIGYEISGFTAQGSTPPIASSGDDLIFGTILADTIDGLGGDDQIQGDRGNDRLNGGSGNDNLFGQAGNDALNGDAGDDQLVGNEGNDILNGGSNNDNLFGGTGNDILNGDGGNDFLSGEEGDDLLDGGAGDDNLFGDAGRDTFFFGANNGEDTITDFDIATERIQIASGLGFATGADVLATLSRNFINTSVFTLSPGNSIAVFHENVSNLNNTPLTAANFVIV
;
A
#
# COMPACT_ATOMS: atom_id res chain seq x y z
N MET A 1 -15.83 27.04 8.47
CA MET A 1 -16.70 27.90 7.62
C MET A 1 -16.31 29.37 7.65
N ALA A 2 -15.30 29.78 6.88
CA ALA A 2 -15.00 31.20 6.69
C ALA A 2 -15.88 31.80 5.57
N ARG A 3 -16.10 33.12 5.64
CA ARG A 3 -16.86 33.87 4.64
C ARG A 3 -15.97 34.93 4.01
N ILE A 4 -15.44 34.62 2.83
CA ILE A 4 -14.47 35.45 2.13
C ILE A 4 -15.21 36.30 1.11
N ASN A 5 -15.09 37.63 1.23
CA ASN A 5 -15.83 38.57 0.39
C ASN A 5 -14.88 39.55 -0.30
N GLY A 6 -15.00 39.64 -1.61
CA GLY A 6 -14.36 40.64 -2.46
C GLY A 6 -14.99 42.03 -2.33
N THR A 7 -14.53 42.92 -3.19
CA THR A 7 -14.81 44.34 -3.24
C THR A 7 -15.81 44.67 -4.36
N GLN A 8 -15.66 45.79 -5.05
CA GLN A 8 -16.41 46.12 -6.28
C GLN A 8 -15.45 46.28 -7.48
N ARG A 9 -14.29 45.65 -7.39
CA ARG A 9 -13.21 45.62 -8.40
C ARG A 9 -12.73 44.18 -8.53
N GLY A 10 -11.93 43.91 -9.57
CA GLY A 10 -11.32 42.59 -9.75
C GLY A 10 -10.39 42.21 -8.58
N ASP A 11 -10.71 41.12 -7.91
CA ASP A 11 -10.04 40.59 -6.73
C ASP A 11 -9.41 39.21 -6.99
N ARG A 12 -8.46 38.81 -6.13
CA ARG A 12 -7.95 37.44 -6.04
C ARG A 12 -8.23 36.93 -4.64
N LEU A 13 -9.12 35.94 -4.54
CA LEU A 13 -9.63 35.41 -3.28
C LEU A 13 -9.23 33.93 -3.21
N SER A 14 -8.69 33.52 -2.07
CA SER A 14 -8.31 32.14 -1.80
C SER A 14 -8.96 31.71 -0.50
N GLY A 15 -9.58 30.53 -0.50
CA GLY A 15 -10.09 29.85 0.68
C GLY A 15 -8.97 29.26 1.52
N THR A 16 -9.39 28.47 2.49
CA THR A 16 -8.59 27.77 3.48
C THR A 16 -8.73 26.27 3.25
N SER A 17 -8.04 25.46 4.05
CA SER A 17 -8.25 24.00 4.03
C SER A 17 -9.57 23.55 4.66
N GLU A 18 -10.39 24.48 5.17
CA GLU A 18 -11.72 24.22 5.70
C GLU A 18 -12.79 24.73 4.73
N GLN A 19 -14.01 24.23 4.88
CA GLN A 19 -15.21 24.69 4.17
C GLN A 19 -15.33 26.23 4.14
N ASP A 20 -15.49 26.83 2.96
CA ASP A 20 -15.58 28.27 2.77
C ASP A 20 -16.72 28.71 1.85
N VAL A 21 -17.17 29.96 2.04
CA VAL A 21 -18.02 30.65 1.07
C VAL A 21 -17.29 31.86 0.55
N ILE A 22 -16.92 31.80 -0.73
CA ILE A 22 -16.13 32.84 -1.40
C ILE A 22 -17.02 33.63 -2.36
N ARG A 23 -17.04 34.96 -2.22
CA ARG A 23 -17.90 35.85 -3.02
C ARG A 23 -17.09 36.97 -3.67
N GLY A 24 -16.94 36.95 -5.00
CA GLY A 24 -16.22 37.98 -5.78
C GLY A 24 -16.91 39.35 -5.77
N ARG A 25 -18.25 39.35 -5.89
CA ARG A 25 -19.15 40.51 -5.97
C ARG A 25 -19.18 41.21 -7.34
N ALA A 26 -18.36 42.22 -7.57
CA ALA A 26 -18.38 42.94 -8.83
C ALA A 26 -16.94 43.17 -9.28
N GLY A 27 -16.60 42.78 -10.49
CA GLY A 27 -15.19 42.74 -10.88
C GLY A 27 -14.96 41.76 -12.01
N ASN A 28 -13.70 41.46 -12.29
CA ASN A 28 -13.33 40.21 -12.93
C ASN A 28 -12.41 39.53 -11.91
N ASP A 29 -12.97 38.61 -11.16
CA ASP A 29 -12.38 38.05 -9.95
C ASP A 29 -11.72 36.70 -10.24
N ARG A 30 -10.76 36.31 -9.41
CA ARG A 30 -10.18 34.96 -9.40
C ARG A 30 -10.42 34.35 -8.02
N LEU A 31 -11.28 33.35 -7.96
CA LEU A 31 -11.63 32.64 -6.73
C LEU A 31 -10.98 31.27 -6.76
N LEU A 32 -10.35 30.89 -5.65
CA LEU A 32 -9.75 29.58 -5.42
C LEU A 32 -10.32 29.04 -4.11
N GLY A 33 -11.01 27.89 -4.12
CA GLY A 33 -11.54 27.29 -2.88
C GLY A 33 -10.43 26.68 -2.01
N ASP A 34 -9.55 25.86 -2.59
CA ASP A 34 -8.55 25.02 -1.87
C ASP A 34 -9.15 23.64 -1.53
N ARG A 35 -8.86 23.00 -0.39
CA ARG A 35 -9.25 21.60 -0.09
C ARG A 35 -10.61 21.43 0.62
N GLY A 36 -11.24 22.50 1.08
CA GLY A 36 -12.51 22.43 1.81
C GLY A 36 -13.72 22.37 0.88
N ASN A 37 -14.90 22.03 1.42
CA ASN A 37 -16.16 22.01 0.65
C ASN A 37 -16.66 23.43 0.35
N ASP A 38 -16.24 24.01 -0.77
CA ASP A 38 -16.32 25.43 -1.02
C ASP A 38 -17.46 25.84 -1.96
N VAL A 39 -18.15 26.93 -1.59
CA VAL A 39 -19.16 27.55 -2.47
C VAL A 39 -18.61 28.86 -3.04
N LEU A 40 -18.41 28.86 -4.34
CA LEU A 40 -17.83 29.98 -5.07
C LEU A 40 -18.92 30.77 -5.80
N TYR A 41 -19.01 32.06 -5.48
CA TYR A 41 -19.91 33.01 -6.15
C TYR A 41 -19.07 34.05 -6.91
N GLY A 42 -18.97 33.93 -8.24
CA GLY A 42 -18.37 34.97 -9.10
C GLY A 42 -19.13 36.30 -9.00
N ASN A 43 -20.46 36.23 -9.07
CA ASN A 43 -21.39 37.37 -9.13
C ASN A 43 -21.20 38.18 -10.43
N ALA A 44 -21.08 39.50 -10.37
CA ALA A 44 -21.11 40.35 -11.56
C ALA A 44 -19.71 40.52 -12.15
N GLY A 45 -19.40 39.75 -13.19
CA GLY A 45 -18.07 39.84 -13.76
C GLY A 45 -17.81 38.92 -14.94
N ARG A 46 -16.54 38.83 -15.32
CA ARG A 46 -16.00 37.64 -15.98
C ARG A 46 -15.02 37.01 -15.01
N ASP A 47 -15.53 36.11 -14.18
CA ASP A 47 -14.78 35.59 -13.05
C ASP A 47 -14.14 34.25 -13.42
N THR A 48 -13.01 33.93 -12.80
CA THR A 48 -12.35 32.61 -12.90
C THR A 48 -12.52 31.91 -11.57
N LEU A 49 -13.16 30.76 -11.57
CA LEU A 49 -13.48 29.98 -10.38
C LEU A 49 -12.72 28.65 -10.46
N THR A 50 -12.03 28.28 -9.39
CA THR A 50 -11.17 27.10 -9.32
C THR A 50 -11.31 26.43 -7.95
N GLY A 51 -11.32 25.10 -7.93
CA GLY A 51 -11.27 24.24 -6.75
C GLY A 51 -12.42 24.50 -5.80
N GLY A 52 -13.67 24.40 -6.28
CA GLY A 52 -14.83 24.56 -5.43
C GLY A 52 -15.91 23.56 -5.77
N ASP A 53 -16.62 23.10 -4.77
CA ASP A 53 -17.58 22.00 -4.88
C ASP A 53 -18.96 22.51 -5.34
N ILE A 54 -19.26 23.78 -5.10
CA ILE A 54 -20.43 24.44 -5.67
C ILE A 54 -20.06 25.75 -6.36
N PHE A 55 -20.13 25.75 -7.69
CA PHE A 55 -19.95 26.94 -8.51
C PHE A 55 -21.29 27.64 -8.79
N VAL A 56 -21.55 28.77 -8.15
CA VAL A 56 -22.87 29.41 -8.20
C VAL A 56 -22.99 30.38 -9.37
N LEU A 57 -23.93 30.11 -10.27
CA LEU A 57 -24.32 30.98 -11.39
C LEU A 57 -25.08 32.22 -10.90
N SER A 58 -24.33 33.15 -10.31
CA SER A 58 -24.85 34.30 -9.55
C SER A 58 -24.82 35.62 -10.33
N GLY A 59 -24.41 35.58 -11.60
CA GLY A 59 -24.28 36.73 -12.50
C GLY A 59 -23.13 36.49 -13.46
N GLY A 60 -22.83 37.46 -14.33
CA GLY A 60 -21.56 37.45 -15.06
C GLY A 60 -21.45 36.46 -16.22
N ARG A 61 -20.20 36.20 -16.61
CA ARG A 61 -19.75 35.27 -17.65
C ARG A 61 -18.51 34.58 -17.13
N ASP A 62 -18.73 33.55 -16.36
CA ASP A 62 -17.70 32.96 -15.53
C ASP A 62 -16.98 31.84 -16.28
N ARG A 63 -15.78 31.52 -15.83
CA ARG A 63 -14.95 30.43 -16.33
C ARG A 63 -14.61 29.55 -15.14
N ILE A 64 -15.07 28.31 -15.19
CA ILE A 64 -14.81 27.28 -14.19
C ILE A 64 -13.75 26.36 -14.77
N THR A 65 -12.62 26.23 -14.08
CA THR A 65 -11.38 25.71 -14.68
C THR A 65 -11.13 24.22 -14.45
N ASP A 66 -11.78 23.63 -13.46
CA ASP A 66 -11.51 22.31 -12.91
C ASP A 66 -12.80 21.64 -12.40
N PHE A 67 -13.92 21.94 -13.06
CA PHE A 67 -15.19 21.29 -12.77
C PHE A 67 -15.09 19.79 -13.03
N THR A 68 -15.31 18.99 -11.99
CA THR A 68 -15.33 17.54 -12.06
C THR A 68 -16.78 17.06 -12.03
N ASN A 69 -17.25 16.53 -13.17
CA ASN A 69 -18.61 15.98 -13.27
C ASN A 69 -18.81 14.88 -12.22
N GLY A 70 -19.97 14.87 -11.54
CA GLY A 70 -20.24 13.98 -10.42
C GLY A 70 -19.72 14.48 -9.06
N GLN A 71 -18.55 15.11 -9.01
CA GLN A 71 -17.96 15.65 -7.77
C GLN A 71 -18.27 17.14 -7.52
N ASP A 72 -18.54 17.93 -8.55
CA ASP A 72 -18.84 19.35 -8.40
C ASP A 72 -20.28 19.63 -8.83
N LEU A 73 -20.88 20.65 -8.22
CA LEU A 73 -22.23 21.10 -8.54
C LEU A 73 -22.24 22.53 -9.05
N ILE A 74 -23.20 22.80 -9.93
CA ILE A 74 -23.47 24.12 -10.46
C ILE A 74 -24.67 24.71 -9.72
N GLY A 75 -24.40 25.66 -8.84
CA GLY A 75 -25.40 26.30 -8.00
C GLY A 75 -26.32 27.22 -8.80
N LEU A 76 -27.63 26.97 -8.72
CA LEU A 76 -28.69 27.76 -9.32
C LEU A 76 -29.38 28.61 -8.24
N PRO A 77 -29.05 29.92 -8.13
CA PRO A 77 -29.78 30.78 -7.21
C PRO A 77 -31.24 30.90 -7.67
N GLY A 78 -32.18 30.91 -6.71
CA GLY A 78 -33.63 30.65 -6.88
C GLY A 78 -34.47 31.46 -7.88
N ARG A 79 -33.84 32.18 -8.83
CA ARG A 79 -34.45 32.77 -10.02
C ARG A 79 -34.11 32.01 -11.32
N ILE A 80 -33.17 31.07 -11.27
CA ILE A 80 -32.71 30.25 -12.39
C ILE A 80 -33.13 28.81 -12.13
N SER A 81 -33.69 28.14 -13.13
CA SER A 81 -34.03 26.71 -13.06
C SER A 81 -33.33 25.98 -14.19
N PHE A 82 -32.89 24.75 -13.95
CA PHE A 82 -32.19 23.92 -14.92
C PHE A 82 -32.93 23.86 -16.27
N SER A 83 -34.26 23.69 -16.23
CA SER A 83 -35.14 23.63 -17.42
C SER A 83 -35.08 24.85 -18.34
N ARG A 84 -34.49 25.97 -17.90
CA ARG A 84 -34.34 27.20 -18.69
C ARG A 84 -32.93 27.37 -19.25
N LEU A 85 -32.00 26.51 -18.85
CA LEU A 85 -30.62 26.55 -19.30
C LEU A 85 -30.46 25.90 -20.66
N GLN A 86 -29.48 26.40 -21.40
CA GLN A 86 -29.00 25.85 -22.65
C GLN A 86 -27.55 25.44 -22.42
N ILE A 87 -27.29 24.13 -22.52
CA ILE A 87 -25.96 23.54 -22.41
C ILE A 87 -25.53 23.20 -23.82
N SER A 88 -24.36 23.69 -24.23
CA SER A 88 -23.89 23.52 -25.60
C SER A 88 -22.37 23.40 -25.66
N ALA A 89 -21.88 22.62 -26.62
CA ALA A 89 -20.46 22.54 -26.91
C ALA A 89 -19.94 23.90 -27.40
N GLY A 90 -18.81 24.33 -26.85
CA GLY A 90 -18.12 25.53 -27.30
C GLY A 90 -17.56 25.37 -28.71
N THR A 91 -17.42 26.50 -29.41
CA THR A 91 -16.85 26.56 -30.76
C THR A 91 -15.70 27.56 -30.80
N GLY A 92 -14.82 27.43 -31.80
CA GLY A 92 -13.67 28.32 -31.96
C GLY A 92 -12.73 28.25 -30.75
N ALA A 93 -12.51 29.39 -30.07
CA ALA A 93 -11.62 29.47 -28.91
C ALA A 93 -12.11 28.72 -27.66
N ASN A 94 -13.37 28.26 -27.66
CA ASN A 94 -13.95 27.43 -26.59
C ASN A 94 -14.14 25.96 -27.04
N ALA A 95 -13.48 25.52 -28.11
CA ALA A 95 -13.56 24.12 -28.53
C ALA A 95 -13.06 23.20 -27.41
N GLY A 96 -13.83 22.15 -27.09
CA GLY A 96 -13.55 21.24 -25.97
C GLY A 96 -14.14 21.68 -24.62
N ASN A 97 -14.77 22.87 -24.56
CA ASN A 97 -15.40 23.38 -23.35
C ASN A 97 -16.93 23.32 -23.44
N THR A 98 -17.60 23.30 -22.28
CA THR A 98 -19.07 23.42 -22.20
C THR A 98 -19.49 24.86 -21.94
N ILE A 99 -20.51 25.33 -22.67
CA ILE A 99 -21.10 26.66 -22.47
C ILE A 99 -22.49 26.50 -21.87
N ILE A 100 -22.70 27.13 -20.71
CA ILE A 100 -24.00 27.20 -20.02
C ILE A 100 -24.59 28.59 -20.26
N SER A 101 -25.80 28.64 -20.81
CA SER A 101 -26.50 29.88 -21.16
C SER A 101 -27.94 29.90 -20.67
N LEU A 102 -28.48 31.09 -20.41
CA LEU A 102 -29.89 31.34 -20.16
C LEU A 102 -30.45 32.21 -21.30
N GLY A 103 -31.05 31.55 -22.29
CA GLY A 103 -31.40 32.19 -23.57
C GLY A 103 -30.14 32.70 -24.29
N ARG A 104 -30.11 33.98 -24.67
CA ARG A 104 -28.95 34.58 -25.36
C ARG A 104 -27.77 34.95 -24.45
N PHE A 105 -27.89 34.73 -23.15
CA PHE A 105 -26.90 35.15 -22.17
C PHE A 105 -26.09 33.96 -21.70
N GLN A 106 -24.80 33.94 -22.03
CA GLN A 106 -23.85 33.00 -21.46
C GLN A 106 -23.66 33.31 -19.97
N LEU A 107 -23.75 32.27 -19.14
CA LEU A 107 -23.56 32.33 -17.69
C LEU A 107 -22.16 31.84 -17.31
N ALA A 108 -21.75 30.68 -17.83
CA ALA A 108 -20.46 30.08 -17.52
C ALA A 108 -19.86 29.31 -18.71
N VAL A 109 -18.54 29.13 -18.67
CA VAL A 109 -17.78 28.14 -19.45
C VAL A 109 -17.20 27.14 -18.46
N LEU A 110 -17.44 25.85 -18.67
CA LEU A 110 -16.71 24.77 -18.02
C LEU A 110 -15.56 24.37 -18.92
N GLU A 111 -14.33 24.48 -18.44
CA GLU A 111 -13.15 24.16 -19.22
C GLU A 111 -12.84 22.67 -19.20
N GLY A 112 -12.52 22.10 -20.36
CA GLY A 112 -12.17 20.68 -20.46
C GLY A 112 -13.33 19.69 -20.29
N VAL A 113 -14.54 20.17 -19.95
CA VAL A 113 -15.71 19.31 -19.75
C VAL A 113 -16.58 19.26 -21.00
N SER A 114 -16.94 18.05 -21.46
CA SER A 114 -17.82 17.86 -22.62
C SER A 114 -19.28 18.17 -22.27
N SER A 115 -19.98 18.85 -23.18
CA SER A 115 -21.39 19.22 -22.95
C SER A 115 -22.34 18.03 -22.86
N SER A 116 -21.88 16.85 -23.31
CA SER A 116 -22.62 15.60 -23.17
C SER A 116 -22.55 15.00 -21.76
N GLN A 117 -21.58 15.41 -20.95
CA GLN A 117 -21.40 14.92 -19.57
C GLN A 117 -22.30 15.69 -18.60
N ILE A 118 -22.66 16.93 -18.93
CA ILE A 118 -23.46 17.80 -18.06
C ILE A 118 -24.96 17.52 -18.22
N GLY A 119 -25.56 17.00 -17.17
CA GLY A 119 -26.99 16.70 -17.02
C GLY A 119 -27.68 17.57 -15.97
N ALA A 120 -28.91 17.17 -15.60
CA ALA A 120 -29.67 17.86 -14.56
C ALA A 120 -29.10 17.64 -13.15
N ALA A 121 -28.41 16.51 -12.94
CA ALA A 121 -27.81 16.13 -11.67
C ALA A 121 -26.66 17.04 -11.25
N ASP A 122 -25.92 17.60 -12.22
CA ASP A 122 -24.83 18.56 -11.97
C ASP A 122 -25.30 19.93 -11.49
N PHE A 123 -26.60 20.13 -11.22
CA PHE A 123 -27.16 21.42 -10.81
C PHE A 123 -27.94 21.30 -9.51
N THR A 124 -27.69 22.23 -8.59
CA THR A 124 -28.34 22.27 -7.29
C THR A 124 -29.00 23.62 -7.01
N ASN A 125 -30.14 23.62 -6.33
CA ASN A 125 -30.71 24.84 -5.73
C ASN A 125 -30.31 25.00 -4.26
N ASP A 126 -29.74 23.95 -3.67
CA ASP A 126 -29.14 24.03 -2.34
C ASP A 126 -27.73 24.58 -2.47
N LEU A 127 -27.54 25.78 -1.92
CA LEU A 127 -26.27 26.50 -1.96
C LEU A 127 -25.62 26.54 -0.57
N THR A 128 -26.09 25.68 0.34
CA THR A 128 -25.34 25.39 1.55
C THR A 128 -24.05 24.68 1.13
N PRO A 129 -22.89 25.06 1.70
CA PRO A 129 -21.70 24.26 1.46
C PRO A 129 -21.97 22.88 2.04
N ILE A 130 -21.77 21.88 1.21
CA ILE A 130 -21.99 20.48 1.53
C ILE A 130 -21.13 20.10 2.75
N SER A 131 -21.73 19.40 3.73
CA SER A 131 -21.01 18.90 4.91
C SER A 131 -20.08 17.73 4.56
N GLU A 132 -20.34 17.08 3.43
CA GLU A 132 -19.60 15.94 2.88
C GLU A 132 -19.46 16.13 1.37
N PRO A 133 -18.36 15.68 0.75
CA PRO A 133 -18.20 15.74 -0.71
C PRO A 133 -19.38 15.03 -1.39
N PRO A 134 -19.83 15.46 -2.58
CA PRO A 134 -20.87 14.74 -3.28
C PRO A 134 -20.28 13.44 -3.83
N PRO A 135 -21.11 12.41 -4.04
CA PRO A 135 -20.64 11.09 -4.44
C PRO A 135 -19.84 11.16 -5.75
N PRO A 136 -18.75 10.41 -5.89
CA PRO A 136 -17.96 10.39 -7.12
C PRO A 136 -18.83 10.05 -8.35
N PRO A 137 -18.48 10.55 -9.56
CA PRO A 137 -19.16 10.17 -10.79
C PRO A 137 -19.11 8.66 -11.01
N PRO A 138 -20.07 8.10 -11.78
CA PRO A 138 -19.96 6.73 -12.24
C PRO A 138 -18.66 6.55 -13.04
N PRO A 139 -17.99 5.39 -12.92
CA PRO A 139 -16.58 5.24 -13.22
C PRO A 139 -16.23 5.61 -14.65
N SER A 140 -15.15 6.39 -14.80
CA SER A 140 -14.46 6.58 -16.07
C SER A 140 -13.15 5.80 -16.06
N ASN A 141 -13.24 4.54 -16.51
CA ASN A 141 -12.16 3.67 -17.00
C ASN A 141 -10.92 3.48 -16.09
N GLY A 142 -10.98 2.42 -15.26
CA GLY A 142 -9.83 1.56 -14.89
C GLY A 142 -9.19 1.80 -13.51
N ASN A 143 -9.90 1.57 -12.40
CA ASN A 143 -9.36 1.88 -11.07
C ASN A 143 -9.93 1.05 -9.89
N PHE A 144 -10.42 -0.18 -10.12
CA PHE A 144 -11.13 -1.10 -9.20
C PHE A 144 -12.63 -1.29 -9.54
N ASN A 145 -13.07 -2.54 -9.72
CA ASN A 145 -14.45 -2.90 -10.05
C ASN A 145 -14.97 -4.10 -9.22
N ILE A 146 -16.20 -4.00 -8.71
CA ILE A 146 -16.89 -5.04 -7.94
C ILE A 146 -18.06 -5.58 -8.77
N GLU A 147 -17.96 -6.85 -9.19
CA GLU A 147 -19.04 -7.56 -9.88
C GLU A 147 -19.85 -8.43 -8.92
N PHE A 148 -21.18 -8.44 -9.03
CA PHE A 148 -22.04 -9.33 -8.25
C PHE A 148 -22.57 -10.52 -9.07
N ASP A 149 -22.47 -11.73 -8.49
CA ASP A 149 -23.09 -12.94 -9.02
C ASP A 149 -24.25 -13.43 -8.13
N TYR A 150 -25.46 -13.32 -8.68
CA TYR A 150 -26.71 -13.65 -7.99
C TYR A 150 -27.19 -15.10 -8.21
N ARG A 151 -26.39 -15.98 -8.82
CA ARG A 151 -26.83 -17.35 -9.18
C ARG A 151 -27.29 -18.18 -7.98
N PHE A 152 -26.82 -17.83 -6.79
CA PHE A 152 -27.11 -18.54 -5.55
C PHE A 152 -28.33 -18.01 -4.82
N ASP A 153 -28.93 -16.88 -5.21
CA ASP A 153 -30.16 -16.34 -4.62
C ASP A 153 -31.36 -17.27 -4.85
N SER A 154 -31.46 -18.29 -4.00
CA SER A 154 -32.49 -19.32 -4.09
C SER A 154 -33.87 -18.82 -3.67
N SER A 155 -33.91 -17.71 -2.92
CA SER A 155 -35.13 -17.06 -2.45
C SER A 155 -35.76 -16.14 -3.50
N GLY A 156 -34.96 -15.69 -4.47
CA GLY A 156 -35.34 -14.66 -5.42
C GLY A 156 -35.40 -13.27 -4.81
N PHE A 157 -34.71 -13.05 -3.68
CA PHE A 157 -34.62 -11.77 -2.99
C PHE A 157 -34.11 -10.68 -3.94
N PHE A 158 -33.07 -10.96 -4.71
CA PHE A 158 -32.49 -10.06 -5.69
C PHE A 158 -33.16 -10.13 -7.07
N ASN A 159 -34.28 -10.83 -7.25
CA ASN A 159 -35.06 -10.70 -8.49
C ASN A 159 -35.76 -9.32 -8.58
N ASP A 160 -35.88 -8.61 -7.45
CA ASP A 160 -36.34 -7.23 -7.42
C ASP A 160 -35.21 -6.27 -7.88
N PRO A 161 -35.40 -5.52 -8.97
CA PRO A 161 -34.39 -4.59 -9.47
C PRO A 161 -33.98 -3.51 -8.47
N ALA A 162 -34.87 -3.09 -7.57
CA ALA A 162 -34.54 -2.05 -6.58
C ALA A 162 -33.51 -2.56 -5.56
N ARG A 163 -33.57 -3.85 -5.22
CA ARG A 163 -32.63 -4.46 -4.27
C ARG A 163 -31.26 -4.67 -4.87
N ARG A 164 -31.20 -5.07 -6.16
CA ARG A 164 -29.93 -5.10 -6.90
C ARG A 164 -29.33 -3.72 -7.02
N ALA A 165 -30.13 -2.74 -7.45
CA ALA A 165 -29.66 -1.37 -7.57
C ALA A 165 -29.13 -0.80 -6.26
N ALA A 166 -29.69 -1.20 -5.11
CA ALA A 166 -29.17 -0.81 -3.81
C ALA A 166 -27.82 -1.47 -3.47
N LEU A 167 -27.66 -2.78 -3.78
CA LEU A 167 -26.39 -3.48 -3.57
C LEU A 167 -25.29 -2.96 -4.51
N GLU A 168 -25.62 -2.78 -5.79
CA GLU A 168 -24.73 -2.21 -6.82
C GLU A 168 -24.32 -0.78 -6.43
N ALA A 169 -25.24 0.05 -5.93
CA ALA A 169 -24.90 1.39 -5.44
C ALA A 169 -23.94 1.38 -4.25
N ALA A 170 -23.97 0.35 -3.39
CA ALA A 170 -23.00 0.22 -2.29
C ALA A 170 -21.61 -0.14 -2.83
N ALA A 171 -21.51 -0.96 -3.88
CA ALA A 171 -20.26 -1.23 -4.57
C ALA A 171 -19.70 0.02 -5.25
N ASP A 172 -20.52 0.75 -6.01
CA ASP A 172 -20.12 2.00 -6.69
C ASP A 172 -19.49 3.02 -5.72
N ILE A 173 -19.95 3.04 -4.45
CA ILE A 173 -19.38 3.91 -3.41
C ILE A 173 -17.96 3.47 -3.04
N TRP A 174 -17.72 2.17 -2.85
CA TRP A 174 -16.37 1.64 -2.55
C TRP A 174 -15.41 1.82 -3.72
N GLU A 175 -15.85 1.52 -4.94
CA GLU A 175 -15.09 1.78 -6.18
C GLU A 175 -14.72 3.25 -6.34
N GLY A 176 -15.54 4.16 -5.79
CA GLY A 176 -15.25 5.58 -5.78
C GLY A 176 -14.08 6.01 -4.88
N PHE A 177 -13.69 5.18 -3.91
CA PHE A 177 -12.61 5.45 -2.95
C PHE A 177 -11.32 4.70 -3.24
N ILE A 178 -11.46 3.45 -3.72
CA ILE A 178 -10.33 2.58 -4.05
C ILE A 178 -9.72 3.04 -5.38
N GLN A 179 -8.40 3.13 -5.41
CA GLN A 179 -7.63 3.55 -6.57
C GLN A 179 -6.78 2.44 -7.19
N ASP A 180 -6.82 1.25 -6.60
CA ASP A 180 -6.06 0.09 -7.06
C ASP A 180 -6.52 -0.41 -8.43
N GLU A 181 -5.58 -0.78 -9.28
CA GLU A 181 -5.87 -1.52 -10.52
C GLU A 181 -5.21 -2.89 -10.41
N PHE A 182 -6.02 -3.95 -10.20
CA PHE A 182 -5.50 -5.29 -10.05
C PHE A 182 -5.58 -6.08 -11.37
N PRO A 183 -4.68 -7.08 -11.58
CA PRO A 183 -4.74 -7.89 -12.80
C PRO A 183 -6.03 -8.72 -12.88
N ASN A 184 -6.79 -8.60 -13.97
CA ASN A 184 -8.03 -9.36 -14.16
C ASN A 184 -7.88 -10.87 -13.91
N VAL A 185 -8.89 -11.46 -13.27
CA VAL A 185 -8.99 -12.90 -13.03
C VAL A 185 -9.40 -13.58 -14.33
N PRO A 186 -8.59 -14.48 -14.93
CA PRO A 186 -8.89 -15.03 -16.23
C PRO A 186 -10.08 -16.02 -16.24
N ALA A 187 -10.75 -16.13 -17.39
CA ALA A 187 -11.76 -17.17 -17.59
C ALA A 187 -11.16 -18.59 -17.50
N GLY A 188 -11.96 -19.56 -17.05
CA GLY A 188 -11.61 -20.98 -16.94
C GLY A 188 -11.07 -21.40 -15.57
N ILE A 189 -10.91 -20.44 -14.66
CA ILE A 189 -10.55 -20.66 -13.26
C ILE A 189 -11.64 -21.42 -12.52
N GLU A 190 -11.24 -22.30 -11.61
CA GLU A 190 -12.13 -23.14 -10.82
C GLU A 190 -11.79 -23.02 -9.34
N PHE A 191 -12.80 -22.84 -8.48
CA PHE A 191 -12.67 -22.75 -7.02
C PHE A 191 -13.97 -23.19 -6.34
N THR A 192 -13.96 -23.30 -5.01
CA THR A 192 -15.12 -23.66 -4.19
C THR A 192 -15.44 -22.53 -3.22
N ILE A 193 -16.70 -22.12 -3.15
CA ILE A 193 -17.20 -21.10 -2.21
C ILE A 193 -18.25 -21.70 -1.27
N ASP A 194 -18.50 -21.03 -0.14
CA ASP A 194 -19.72 -21.27 0.64
C ASP A 194 -20.94 -20.62 -0.03
N ASN A 195 -22.06 -21.33 -0.06
CA ASN A 195 -23.27 -20.85 -0.71
C ASN A 195 -23.96 -19.80 0.18
N PRO A 196 -24.09 -18.54 -0.27
CA PRO A 196 -24.64 -17.47 0.57
C PRO A 196 -26.12 -17.70 0.92
N SER A 197 -26.87 -18.47 0.11
CA SER A 197 -28.27 -18.78 0.42
C SER A 197 -28.46 -20.06 1.24
N VAL A 198 -27.43 -20.88 1.43
CA VAL A 198 -27.55 -22.18 2.13
C VAL A 198 -26.36 -22.41 3.04
N SER A 199 -26.58 -22.27 4.34
CA SER A 199 -25.53 -22.45 5.37
C SER A 199 -24.85 -23.81 5.30
N GLY A 200 -23.51 -23.78 5.34
CA GLY A 200 -22.64 -24.95 5.33
C GLY A 200 -22.65 -25.76 4.03
N ARG A 201 -23.07 -25.17 2.92
CA ARG A 201 -23.07 -25.81 1.61
C ARG A 201 -22.02 -25.18 0.71
N GLU A 202 -20.98 -25.94 0.42
CA GLU A 202 -19.98 -25.57 -0.56
C GLU A 202 -20.48 -25.77 -2.01
N GLU A 203 -20.06 -24.88 -2.90
CA GLU A 203 -20.37 -24.90 -4.34
C GLU A 203 -19.11 -24.68 -5.17
N ARG A 204 -18.90 -25.55 -6.15
CA ARG A 204 -17.79 -25.45 -7.09
C ARG A 204 -18.14 -24.51 -8.23
N ILE A 205 -17.32 -23.49 -8.41
CA ILE A 205 -17.42 -22.47 -9.46
C ILE A 205 -16.42 -22.75 -10.57
N VAL A 206 -16.82 -22.47 -11.80
CA VAL A 206 -15.92 -22.28 -12.94
C VAL A 206 -16.23 -20.93 -13.57
N LEU A 207 -15.24 -20.05 -13.66
CA LEU A 207 -15.38 -18.75 -14.30
C LEU A 207 -15.48 -18.94 -15.81
N ASN A 208 -16.53 -18.38 -16.41
CA ASN A 208 -16.76 -18.47 -17.86
C ASN A 208 -16.33 -17.20 -18.60
N SER A 209 -16.05 -16.14 -17.86
CA SER A 209 -15.57 -14.83 -18.30
C SER A 209 -14.46 -14.37 -17.36
N GLU A 210 -13.66 -13.43 -17.84
CA GLU A 210 -12.72 -12.71 -16.99
C GLU A 210 -13.50 -11.83 -16.02
N ILE A 211 -12.89 -11.54 -14.88
CA ILE A 211 -13.43 -10.66 -13.84
C ILE A 211 -12.42 -9.56 -13.62
N ASP A 212 -12.92 -8.33 -13.56
CA ASP A 212 -12.17 -7.15 -13.20
C ASP A 212 -12.24 -7.01 -11.66
N ASP A 213 -11.09 -7.11 -10.99
CA ASP A 213 -10.83 -6.92 -9.54
C ASP A 213 -11.57 -7.79 -8.51
N LEU A 214 -12.90 -7.74 -8.37
CA LEU A 214 -13.59 -8.46 -7.29
C LEU A 214 -14.95 -9.03 -7.72
N LEU A 215 -15.18 -10.32 -7.46
CA LEU A 215 -16.47 -10.99 -7.63
C LEU A 215 -17.14 -11.30 -6.30
N ILE A 216 -18.36 -10.82 -6.10
CA ILE A 216 -19.13 -11.11 -4.89
C ILE A 216 -20.35 -11.99 -5.19
N PHE A 217 -20.43 -13.15 -4.55
CA PHE A 217 -21.59 -14.02 -4.61
C PHE A 217 -22.66 -13.55 -3.62
N ALA A 218 -23.79 -13.08 -4.14
CA ALA A 218 -24.88 -12.56 -3.33
C ALA A 218 -26.03 -13.57 -3.17
N GLY A 219 -26.50 -13.71 -1.93
CA GLY A 219 -27.63 -14.57 -1.58
C GLY A 219 -28.46 -14.01 -0.43
N ALA A 220 -29.55 -14.71 -0.12
CA ALA A 220 -30.39 -14.36 1.02
C ALA A 220 -30.93 -15.62 1.70
N ARG A 221 -30.85 -15.64 3.03
CA ARG A 221 -31.38 -16.71 3.88
C ARG A 221 -31.79 -16.13 5.23
N PRO A 222 -32.77 -16.71 5.95
CA PRO A 222 -33.10 -16.27 7.30
C PRO A 222 -31.88 -16.34 8.22
N LEU A 223 -31.54 -15.23 8.89
CA LEU A 223 -30.43 -15.14 9.82
C LEU A 223 -30.96 -15.15 11.27
N PRO A 224 -30.67 -16.18 12.08
CA PRO A 224 -31.20 -16.27 13.44
C PRO A 224 -30.45 -15.32 14.38
N GLY A 225 -31.08 -14.22 14.79
CA GLY A 225 -30.48 -13.29 15.76
C GLY A 225 -30.81 -11.84 15.44
N SER A 226 -29.85 -10.95 15.69
CA SER A 226 -29.88 -9.52 15.33
C SER A 226 -29.09 -9.22 14.05
N THR A 227 -28.63 -10.25 13.36
CA THR A 227 -27.78 -10.15 12.18
C THR A 227 -28.61 -9.77 10.95
N LEU A 228 -28.28 -8.63 10.34
CA LEU A 228 -28.93 -8.15 9.12
C LEU A 228 -28.24 -8.69 7.86
N GLY A 229 -26.91 -8.83 7.90
CA GLY A 229 -26.08 -9.39 6.85
C GLY A 229 -24.94 -10.24 7.42
N GLU A 230 -24.35 -11.07 6.57
CA GLU A 230 -23.15 -11.85 6.87
C GLU A 230 -22.27 -11.87 5.62
N ALA A 231 -20.98 -11.59 5.80
CA ALA A 231 -20.02 -11.45 4.72
C ALA A 231 -18.65 -12.01 5.09
N GLY A 232 -17.88 -12.35 4.05
CA GLY A 232 -16.49 -12.74 4.20
C GLY A 232 -15.82 -13.14 2.90
N PRO A 233 -14.49 -13.31 2.92
CA PRO A 233 -13.74 -13.88 1.81
C PRO A 233 -14.12 -15.36 1.61
N ASP A 234 -14.44 -15.76 0.38
CA ASP A 234 -14.86 -17.12 0.04
C ASP A 234 -14.01 -17.68 -1.12
N GLY A 235 -13.47 -18.92 -1.01
CA GLY A 235 -12.70 -19.55 -2.11
C GLY A 235 -11.44 -20.33 -1.72
N VAL A 236 -11.45 -21.68 -1.67
CA VAL A 236 -10.27 -22.45 -1.16
C VAL A 236 -9.64 -23.54 -2.07
N ASP A 237 -10.26 -23.92 -3.20
CA ASP A 237 -9.92 -25.19 -3.90
C ASP A 237 -9.22 -25.07 -5.27
N ALA A 238 -8.82 -23.88 -5.66
CA ALA A 238 -8.26 -23.71 -7.00
C ALA A 238 -6.82 -24.22 -7.12
N ALA A 239 -6.57 -25.00 -8.17
CA ALA A 239 -5.26 -25.56 -8.46
C ALA A 239 -4.21 -24.46 -8.69
N GLY A 240 -3.41 -24.16 -7.66
CA GLY A 240 -1.95 -23.99 -7.58
C GLY A 240 -1.17 -23.16 -8.62
N THR A 241 -1.79 -22.60 -9.64
CA THR A 241 -1.22 -21.66 -10.62
C THR A 241 -2.11 -20.45 -10.85
N VAL A 242 -3.38 -20.55 -10.44
CA VAL A 242 -4.35 -19.46 -10.50
C VAL A 242 -4.44 -18.72 -9.16
N PHE A 243 -4.28 -19.45 -8.05
CA PHE A 243 -4.35 -18.92 -6.69
C PHE A 243 -2.97 -18.76 -6.05
N SER A 244 -1.90 -19.14 -6.77
CA SER A 244 -0.52 -19.11 -6.29
C SER A 244 0.25 -17.83 -6.66
N ASN A 245 -0.45 -16.76 -7.05
CA ASN A 245 0.12 -15.40 -7.06
C ASN A 245 -0.44 -14.56 -5.90
N ARG A 246 -0.89 -15.20 -4.82
CA ARG A 246 -1.51 -14.55 -3.65
C ARG A 246 -0.79 -14.89 -2.33
N ILE A 247 0.36 -15.60 -2.40
CA ILE A 247 1.21 -15.97 -1.23
C ILE A 247 2.69 -15.80 -1.60
N ASN A 248 3.01 -14.73 -2.35
CA ASN A 248 4.35 -14.19 -2.54
C ASN A 248 4.17 -12.84 -3.26
N GLY A 249 4.35 -11.73 -2.53
CA GLY A 249 4.17 -10.37 -3.05
C GLY A 249 2.95 -9.67 -2.45
N SER A 250 3.20 -8.92 -1.38
CA SER A 250 2.59 -7.62 -1.02
C SER A 250 1.28 -7.19 -1.71
N ASP A 251 0.16 -7.89 -1.54
CA ASP A 251 -1.19 -7.35 -1.82
C ASP A 251 -2.32 -8.22 -1.23
N PHE A 252 -3.16 -7.62 -0.40
CA PHE A 252 -4.39 -8.25 0.07
C PHE A 252 -5.49 -8.11 -1.00
N GLN A 253 -5.78 -9.19 -1.76
CA GLN A 253 -6.82 -9.14 -2.80
C GLN A 253 -7.86 -10.25 -2.63
N PRO A 254 -8.98 -10.01 -1.95
CA PRO A 254 -10.15 -10.85 -2.09
C PRO A 254 -10.69 -10.67 -3.50
N TRP A 255 -10.35 -11.60 -4.39
CA TRP A 255 -10.93 -11.69 -5.74
C TRP A 255 -12.36 -12.21 -5.72
N VAL A 256 -12.73 -12.83 -4.60
CA VAL A 256 -14.03 -13.45 -4.38
C VAL A 256 -14.48 -13.25 -2.94
N GLY A 257 -15.74 -12.89 -2.75
CA GLY A 257 -16.41 -12.89 -1.45
C GLY A 257 -17.85 -13.38 -1.52
N GLY A 258 -18.43 -13.63 -0.36
CA GLY A 258 -19.85 -13.95 -0.20
C GLY A 258 -20.56 -12.86 0.57
N LEU A 259 -21.79 -12.56 0.15
CA LEU A 259 -22.71 -11.70 0.88
C LEU A 259 -24.05 -12.40 1.08
N THR A 260 -24.50 -12.43 2.31
CA THR A 260 -25.80 -12.98 2.69
C THR A 260 -26.61 -11.93 3.41
N PHE A 261 -27.85 -11.69 2.99
CA PHE A 261 -28.76 -10.77 3.67
C PHE A 261 -29.98 -11.50 4.23
N ASP A 262 -30.47 -11.04 5.39
CA ASP A 262 -31.71 -11.59 5.98
C ASP A 262 -32.94 -11.13 5.17
N PRO A 263 -33.66 -12.04 4.48
CA PRO A 263 -34.86 -11.67 3.73
C PRO A 263 -36.05 -11.32 4.62
N ASP A 264 -36.01 -11.64 5.92
CA ASP A 264 -37.09 -11.38 6.88
C ASP A 264 -36.96 -10.00 7.55
N ALA A 265 -35.83 -9.31 7.37
CA ALA A 265 -35.61 -7.97 7.91
C ALA A 265 -36.43 -6.89 7.19
N ASN A 266 -36.72 -5.80 7.90
CA ASN A 266 -37.56 -4.70 7.42
C ASN A 266 -36.71 -3.66 6.68
N TRP A 267 -36.30 -3.98 5.46
CA TRP A 267 -35.34 -3.18 4.68
C TRP A 267 -35.93 -1.95 3.98
N PHE A 268 -35.09 -0.93 3.84
CA PHE A 268 -35.24 0.22 2.94
C PHE A 268 -34.17 0.16 1.83
N PHE A 269 -34.57 0.21 0.56
CA PHE A 269 -33.70 -0.05 -0.61
C PHE A 269 -33.52 1.15 -1.55
N ASP A 270 -33.74 2.38 -1.09
CA ASP A 270 -33.62 3.53 -2.00
C ASP A 270 -32.16 3.79 -2.37
N SER A 271 -31.80 3.52 -3.62
CA SER A 271 -30.45 3.70 -4.16
C SER A 271 -30.16 5.12 -4.65
N THR A 272 -31.10 6.06 -4.50
CA THR A 272 -30.86 7.43 -4.92
C THR A 272 -29.90 8.15 -3.96
N PRO A 273 -28.94 8.94 -4.49
CA PRO A 273 -28.05 9.74 -3.68
C PRO A 273 -28.85 10.90 -3.06
N ASN A 274 -28.85 10.99 -1.74
CA ASN A 274 -29.53 11.96 -0.87
C ASN A 274 -31.05 11.85 -0.70
N THR A 275 -31.45 11.20 0.39
CA THR A 275 -32.46 11.76 1.29
C THR A 275 -32.22 11.32 2.74
N ASP A 276 -31.34 12.05 3.41
CA ASP A 276 -31.28 12.02 4.87
C ASP A 276 -32.65 12.48 5.43
N GLY A 277 -33.32 11.60 6.18
CA GLY A 277 -34.68 11.79 6.69
C GLY A 277 -35.82 11.04 5.99
N ASP A 278 -35.55 10.24 4.95
CA ASP A 278 -36.59 9.46 4.23
C ASP A 278 -36.66 7.98 4.64
N ILE A 279 -35.69 7.45 5.39
CA ILE A 279 -35.75 6.09 5.92
C ILE A 279 -36.93 6.01 6.90
N PRO A 280 -37.98 5.24 6.60
CA PRO A 280 -39.15 5.18 7.46
C PRO A 280 -38.77 4.60 8.82
N PHE A 281 -39.26 5.22 9.90
CA PHE A 281 -39.03 4.74 11.26
C PHE A 281 -39.30 3.22 11.38
N GLY A 282 -38.30 2.48 11.84
CA GLY A 282 -38.35 1.03 12.01
C GLY A 282 -37.93 0.20 10.79
N GLN A 283 -37.43 0.83 9.72
CA GLN A 283 -36.73 0.15 8.62
C GLN A 283 -35.21 0.28 8.78
N SER A 284 -34.48 -0.77 8.36
CA SER A 284 -33.02 -0.78 8.26
C SER A 284 -32.61 -0.29 6.87
N ASP A 285 -31.62 0.61 6.77
CA ASP A 285 -31.08 1.02 5.48
C ASP A 285 -30.23 -0.10 4.87
N PHE A 286 -30.63 -0.59 3.70
CA PHE A 286 -29.93 -1.69 3.05
C PHE A 286 -28.55 -1.27 2.54
N ILE A 287 -28.39 -0.01 2.12
CA ILE A 287 -27.10 0.47 1.59
C ILE A 287 -26.06 0.54 2.70
N SER A 288 -26.39 1.07 3.87
CA SER A 288 -25.46 1.06 5.00
C SER A 288 -25.04 -0.36 5.39
N THR A 289 -25.97 -1.31 5.45
CA THR A 289 -25.59 -2.70 5.69
C THR A 289 -24.74 -3.26 4.55
N ALA A 290 -25.12 -3.05 3.30
CA ALA A 290 -24.32 -3.53 2.17
C ALA A 290 -22.90 -2.95 2.16
N LEU A 291 -22.72 -1.66 2.49
CA LEU A 291 -21.41 -1.02 2.61
C LEU A 291 -20.54 -1.68 3.67
N HIS A 292 -21.12 -1.91 4.86
CA HIS A 292 -20.44 -2.61 5.97
C HIS A 292 -20.01 -4.02 5.59
N GLU A 293 -20.94 -4.79 5.02
CA GLU A 293 -20.68 -6.18 4.62
C GLU A 293 -19.65 -6.28 3.47
N ILE A 294 -19.68 -5.35 2.50
CA ILE A 294 -18.62 -5.26 1.47
C ILE A 294 -17.27 -4.94 2.12
N GLY A 295 -17.25 -4.10 3.17
CA GLY A 295 -16.04 -3.85 3.94
C GLY A 295 -15.39 -5.13 4.49
N HIS A 296 -16.17 -6.07 5.03
CA HIS A 296 -15.65 -7.37 5.46
C HIS A 296 -15.11 -8.20 4.30
N VAL A 297 -15.74 -8.14 3.12
CA VAL A 297 -15.21 -8.78 1.92
C VAL A 297 -13.86 -8.17 1.53
N LEU A 298 -13.72 -6.84 1.66
CA LEU A 298 -12.47 -6.09 1.42
C LEU A 298 -11.40 -6.30 2.50
N GLY A 299 -11.64 -7.09 3.54
CA GLY A 299 -10.60 -7.53 4.47
C GLY A 299 -10.75 -7.07 5.91
N PHE A 300 -11.74 -6.23 6.24
CA PHE A 300 -11.96 -5.84 7.63
C PHE A 300 -12.34 -7.02 8.50
N GLY A 301 -11.56 -7.27 9.55
CA GLY A 301 -11.77 -8.37 10.48
C GLY A 301 -11.68 -9.77 9.87
N THR A 302 -11.27 -9.87 8.60
CA THR A 302 -11.18 -11.14 7.85
C THR A 302 -9.83 -11.34 7.17
N ALA A 303 -9.04 -10.26 7.02
CA ALA A 303 -7.69 -10.32 6.50
C ALA A 303 -6.69 -10.68 7.59
N ASP A 304 -5.78 -11.61 7.29
CA ASP A 304 -4.66 -11.95 8.19
C ASP A 304 -3.87 -10.70 8.61
N ILE A 305 -3.62 -9.77 7.68
CA ILE A 305 -2.92 -8.51 7.98
C ILE A 305 -3.74 -7.57 8.90
N PHE A 306 -5.07 -7.58 8.77
CA PHE A 306 -5.95 -6.82 9.67
C PHE A 306 -5.90 -7.38 11.09
N GLU A 307 -5.92 -8.72 11.23
CA GLU A 307 -5.77 -9.38 12.52
C GLU A 307 -4.40 -9.12 13.15
N GLN A 308 -3.33 -9.10 12.34
CA GLN A 308 -1.98 -8.81 12.79
C GLN A 308 -1.84 -7.38 13.32
N ILE A 309 -2.34 -6.38 12.58
CA ILE A 309 -2.28 -4.96 12.99
C ILE A 309 -3.29 -4.66 14.12
N GLY A 310 -4.43 -5.36 14.15
CA GLY A 310 -5.45 -5.23 15.21
C GLY A 310 -5.16 -6.02 16.49
N ALA A 311 -4.03 -6.74 16.55
CA ALA A 311 -3.75 -7.71 17.60
C ALA A 311 -3.75 -7.05 19.00
N GLY A 312 -4.67 -7.52 19.86
CA GLY A 312 -4.83 -6.99 21.22
C GLY A 312 -6.08 -6.14 21.45
N GLY A 313 -6.99 -6.08 20.48
CA GLY A 313 -8.27 -5.36 20.58
C GLY A 313 -8.15 -3.88 20.25
N ALA A 314 -7.11 -3.49 19.51
CA ALA A 314 -6.93 -2.15 19.02
C ALA A 314 -6.12 -2.17 17.73
N PHE A 315 -6.53 -1.39 16.74
CA PHE A 315 -5.87 -1.23 15.45
C PHE A 315 -5.02 0.04 15.44
N ASP A 316 -3.71 -0.10 15.27
CA ASP A 316 -2.75 0.99 15.38
C ASP A 316 -1.95 1.25 14.09
N GLY A 317 -2.54 0.89 12.94
CA GLY A 317 -2.03 1.29 11.64
C GLY A 317 -1.79 2.81 11.52
N PRO A 318 -0.80 3.26 10.74
CA PRO A 318 -0.37 4.65 10.73
C PRO A 318 -1.42 5.62 10.19
N ASN A 319 -2.22 5.23 9.19
CA ASN A 319 -3.35 6.06 8.76
C ASN A 319 -4.42 6.11 9.86
N ALA A 320 -4.74 4.98 10.50
CA ALA A 320 -5.71 4.87 11.59
C ALA A 320 -5.32 5.73 12.80
N LEU A 321 -4.04 5.70 13.19
CA LEU A 321 -3.49 6.59 14.22
C LEU A 321 -3.63 8.05 13.81
N ASN A 322 -3.32 8.40 12.56
CA ASN A 322 -3.37 9.78 12.07
C ASN A 322 -4.80 10.34 12.13
N VAL A 323 -5.80 9.59 11.66
CA VAL A 323 -7.20 10.02 11.69
C VAL A 323 -7.77 10.07 13.11
N ASN A 324 -7.23 9.28 14.04
CA ASN A 324 -7.68 9.23 15.43
C ASN A 324 -6.77 9.99 16.42
N GLY A 325 -6.07 11.03 15.95
CA GLY A 325 -5.31 11.94 16.82
C GLY A 325 -4.14 11.27 17.56
N GLY A 326 -3.56 10.24 16.97
CA GLY A 326 -2.46 9.43 17.51
C GLY A 326 -2.88 8.38 18.53
N GLN A 327 -4.17 8.02 18.57
CA GLN A 327 -4.68 6.92 19.40
C GLN A 327 -5.11 5.74 18.52
N PRO A 328 -4.88 4.48 18.93
CA PRO A 328 -5.40 3.32 18.21
C PRO A 328 -6.93 3.34 18.09
N ILE A 329 -7.46 2.74 17.03
CA ILE A 329 -8.89 2.48 16.87
C ILE A 329 -9.24 1.26 17.72
N PRO A 330 -10.18 1.35 18.67
CA PRO A 330 -10.53 0.21 19.50
C PRO A 330 -11.32 -0.83 18.68
N LEU A 331 -10.99 -2.11 18.83
CA LEU A 331 -11.66 -3.22 18.15
C LEU A 331 -12.37 -4.13 19.16
N GLU A 332 -13.43 -4.79 18.72
CA GLU A 332 -14.08 -5.86 19.49
C GLU A 332 -13.12 -7.03 19.77
N GLY A 333 -13.43 -7.85 20.77
CA GLY A 333 -12.53 -8.91 21.23
C GLY A 333 -12.26 -10.02 20.22
N ASP A 334 -13.08 -10.15 19.18
CA ASP A 334 -12.89 -11.04 18.04
C ASP A 334 -12.31 -10.34 16.80
N LEU A 335 -11.97 -9.06 16.92
CA LEU A 335 -11.39 -8.20 15.88
C LEU A 335 -12.30 -8.00 14.65
N SER A 336 -13.55 -8.47 14.70
CA SER A 336 -14.47 -8.38 13.56
C SER A 336 -14.99 -6.96 13.35
N HIS A 337 -15.13 -6.19 14.43
CA HIS A 337 -15.68 -4.84 14.40
C HIS A 337 -14.83 -3.85 15.18
N VAL A 338 -15.11 -2.57 14.95
CA VAL A 338 -14.72 -1.48 15.86
C VAL A 338 -15.58 -1.57 17.13
N GLU A 339 -15.02 -1.24 18.29
CA GLU A 339 -15.77 -1.28 19.56
C GLU A 339 -17.04 -0.41 19.49
N GLU A 340 -18.17 -0.99 19.88
CA GLU A 340 -19.47 -0.32 19.96
C GLU A 340 -19.38 1.03 20.72
N GLY A 341 -19.92 2.09 20.12
CA GLY A 341 -19.91 3.43 20.69
C GLY A 341 -18.80 4.32 20.17
N PHE A 342 -17.91 3.80 19.33
CA PHE A 342 -16.75 4.54 18.87
C PHE A 342 -17.17 5.66 17.90
N LEU A 343 -16.70 6.88 18.18
CA LEU A 343 -17.09 8.11 17.47
C LEU A 343 -18.62 8.36 17.40
N ASN A 344 -19.40 7.78 18.33
CA ASN A 344 -20.87 7.78 18.35
C ASN A 344 -21.50 6.97 17.20
N ASP A 345 -20.99 5.77 16.96
CA ASP A 345 -21.54 4.78 16.02
C ASP A 345 -21.52 5.26 14.56
N THR A 346 -20.61 6.20 14.24
CA THR A 346 -20.50 6.76 12.88
C THR A 346 -19.53 5.96 12.02
N VAL A 347 -18.64 5.18 12.62
CA VAL A 347 -17.71 4.34 11.87
C VAL A 347 -18.48 3.17 11.29
N LEU A 348 -18.31 2.91 9.99
CA LEU A 348 -19.12 1.93 9.29
C LEU A 348 -18.92 0.52 9.86
N LEU A 349 -17.73 0.21 10.38
CA LEU A 349 -17.38 -1.05 11.05
C LEU A 349 -17.74 -1.13 12.53
N ASP A 350 -18.36 -0.10 13.10
CA ASP A 350 -19.09 -0.23 14.36
C ASP A 350 -20.44 -0.94 14.03
N PRO A 351 -20.93 -1.90 14.83
CA PRO A 351 -22.23 -2.52 14.61
C PRO A 351 -23.31 -1.50 14.26
N ILE A 352 -23.93 -1.64 13.08
CA ILE A 352 -24.82 -0.60 12.55
C ILE A 352 -25.99 -0.31 13.50
N SER A 353 -25.94 0.87 14.13
CA SER A 353 -27.02 1.44 14.93
C SER A 353 -28.06 2.07 14.00
N THR A 354 -29.07 1.28 13.62
CA THR A 354 -30.14 1.63 12.65
C THR A 354 -31.10 2.73 13.13
N ASN A 355 -30.59 3.93 13.40
CA ASN A 355 -31.37 5.08 13.87
C ASN A 355 -32.11 5.84 12.75
N GLY A 356 -32.13 5.28 11.52
CA GLY A 356 -32.82 5.86 10.37
C GLY A 356 -32.01 6.90 9.60
N SER A 357 -30.69 6.91 9.78
CA SER A 357 -29.71 7.60 8.93
C SER A 357 -29.04 6.59 7.98
N ARG A 358 -28.56 7.10 6.84
CA ARG A 358 -27.66 6.34 5.97
C ARG A 358 -26.22 6.67 6.37
N GLU A 359 -25.49 5.64 6.76
CA GLU A 359 -24.05 5.71 7.03
C GLU A 359 -23.24 5.42 5.75
N PHE A 360 -22.13 6.12 5.60
CA PHE A 360 -21.16 5.98 4.51
C PHE A 360 -19.76 5.67 5.08
N PRO A 361 -18.82 5.13 4.26
CA PRO A 361 -17.44 4.95 4.71
C PRO A 361 -16.85 6.24 5.25
N THR A 362 -16.39 6.22 6.49
CA THR A 362 -15.73 7.35 7.14
C THR A 362 -14.24 7.37 6.84
N GLN A 363 -13.56 8.45 7.24
CA GLN A 363 -12.09 8.50 7.20
C GLN A 363 -11.44 7.41 8.05
N VAL A 364 -12.12 6.86 9.07
CA VAL A 364 -11.60 5.73 9.84
C VAL A 364 -11.65 4.46 9.01
N ASP A 365 -12.80 4.17 8.36
CA ASP A 365 -12.95 2.99 7.51
C ASP A 365 -11.93 3.02 6.36
N LEU A 366 -11.80 4.17 5.70
CA LEU A 366 -10.82 4.36 4.62
C LEU A 366 -9.37 4.21 5.10
N ALA A 367 -9.05 4.71 6.30
CA ALA A 367 -7.71 4.55 6.89
C ALA A 367 -7.39 3.09 7.20
N LEU A 368 -8.36 2.34 7.72
CA LEU A 368 -8.21 0.91 8.00
C LEU A 368 -7.92 0.12 6.71
N LEU A 369 -8.61 0.40 5.59
CA LEU A 369 -8.30 -0.23 4.29
C LEU A 369 -6.92 0.15 3.78
N ALA A 370 -6.55 1.43 3.89
CA ALA A 370 -5.24 1.91 3.45
C ALA A 370 -4.09 1.30 4.27
N ASP A 371 -4.32 1.03 5.56
CA ASP A 371 -3.36 0.41 6.45
C ASP A 371 -3.16 -1.09 6.19
N ILE A 372 -4.16 -1.77 5.60
CA ILE A 372 -4.03 -3.18 5.19
C ILE A 372 -3.59 -3.37 3.73
N GLY A 373 -3.38 -2.27 2.98
CA GLY A 373 -2.69 -2.32 1.68
C GLY A 373 -3.40 -1.65 0.50
N TYR A 374 -4.67 -1.27 0.61
CA TYR A 374 -5.38 -0.67 -0.52
C TYR A 374 -4.85 0.75 -0.83
N GLU A 375 -4.71 1.09 -2.11
CA GLU A 375 -4.55 2.47 -2.56
C GLU A 375 -5.88 3.21 -2.40
N ILE A 376 -6.06 3.88 -1.27
CA ILE A 376 -7.27 4.66 -0.99
C ILE A 376 -7.03 6.15 -1.23
N SER A 377 -7.96 6.78 -1.94
CA SER A 377 -7.95 8.23 -2.18
C SER A 377 -7.79 9.02 -0.87
N GLY A 378 -6.72 9.82 -0.79
CA GLY A 378 -6.46 10.70 0.37
C GLY A 378 -5.64 10.06 1.50
N PHE A 379 -5.29 8.79 1.39
CA PHE A 379 -4.44 8.07 2.34
C PHE A 379 -3.11 7.68 1.72
N THR A 380 -2.12 7.41 2.58
CA THR A 380 -0.87 6.80 2.11
C THR A 380 -1.07 5.30 2.16
N ALA A 381 -1.07 4.62 1.02
CA ALA A 381 -1.14 3.17 0.97
C ALA A 381 0.01 2.57 1.79
N GLN A 382 -0.31 1.79 2.82
CA GLN A 382 0.69 1.05 3.58
C GLN A 382 1.06 -0.23 2.82
N GLY A 383 2.25 -0.77 3.08
CA GLY A 383 2.81 -1.85 2.25
C GLY A 383 3.66 -1.37 1.07
N SER A 384 3.74 -0.05 0.84
CA SER A 384 4.74 0.58 -0.05
C SER A 384 6.00 1.07 0.68
N THR A 385 6.04 0.97 2.02
CA THR A 385 7.16 1.22 2.95
C THR A 385 6.77 0.68 4.34
N PRO A 386 7.47 -0.28 4.98
CA PRO A 386 6.91 -1.00 6.14
C PRO A 386 7.12 -0.30 7.51
N PRO A 387 6.21 -0.57 8.48
CA PRO A 387 6.55 -1.47 9.58
C PRO A 387 5.62 -2.69 9.59
N ILE A 388 6.09 -3.77 8.95
CA ILE A 388 5.47 -5.11 8.90
C ILE A 388 5.99 -6.00 10.05
N ALA A 389 7.09 -5.62 10.70
CA ALA A 389 7.74 -6.46 11.71
C ALA A 389 7.16 -6.32 13.11
N SER A 390 7.11 -7.45 13.80
CA SER A 390 6.81 -7.63 15.20
C SER A 390 8.10 -7.88 15.98
N SER A 391 8.02 -8.37 17.22
CA SER A 391 9.22 -8.79 17.98
C SER A 391 9.29 -10.31 18.15
N GLY A 392 8.66 -11.06 17.24
CA GLY A 392 8.78 -12.51 17.12
C GLY A 392 8.92 -12.89 15.65
N ASP A 393 9.13 -14.18 15.39
CA ASP A 393 9.49 -14.71 14.06
C ASP A 393 8.52 -14.28 12.95
N ASP A 394 9.01 -13.46 12.01
CA ASP A 394 8.25 -12.87 10.93
C ASP A 394 8.70 -13.35 9.54
N LEU A 395 7.77 -13.35 8.58
CA LEU A 395 8.07 -13.56 7.16
C LEU A 395 7.70 -12.28 6.39
N ILE A 396 8.72 -11.55 5.94
CA ILE A 396 8.58 -10.21 5.37
C ILE A 396 9.06 -10.21 3.92
N PHE A 397 8.23 -9.69 3.02
CA PHE A 397 8.57 -9.49 1.61
C PHE A 397 8.53 -8.00 1.27
N GLY A 398 9.62 -7.50 0.73
CA GLY A 398 9.76 -6.22 0.05
C GLY A 398 9.06 -6.22 -1.31
N THR A 399 9.19 -5.09 -1.97
CA THR A 399 8.51 -4.73 -3.22
C THR A 399 9.50 -4.71 -4.38
N ILE A 400 9.08 -4.22 -5.55
CA ILE A 400 10.00 -4.03 -6.69
C ILE A 400 10.71 -2.67 -6.68
N LEU A 401 10.53 -1.88 -5.61
CA LEU A 401 11.14 -0.57 -5.40
C LEU A 401 12.17 -0.65 -4.28
N ALA A 402 12.96 0.42 -4.11
CA ALA A 402 13.91 0.47 -3.00
C ALA A 402 13.18 0.53 -1.64
N ASP A 403 13.36 -0.52 -0.84
CA ASP A 403 12.70 -0.71 0.44
C ASP A 403 13.60 -0.43 1.64
N THR A 404 12.97 -0.21 2.80
CA THR A 404 13.66 -0.20 4.09
C THR A 404 12.84 -1.03 5.07
N ILE A 405 13.39 -2.18 5.43
CA ILE A 405 12.75 -3.21 6.24
C ILE A 405 13.58 -3.41 7.52
N ASP A 406 12.89 -3.51 8.66
CA ASP A 406 13.48 -3.76 9.98
C ASP A 406 12.63 -4.84 10.64
N GLY A 407 13.19 -6.05 10.82
CA GLY A 407 12.58 -7.24 11.44
C GLY A 407 12.43 -7.13 12.96
N LEU A 408 13.11 -6.14 13.58
CA LEU A 408 13.14 -5.89 15.02
C LEU A 408 13.69 -7.06 15.84
N GLY A 409 12.96 -8.15 16.00
CA GLY A 409 13.50 -9.36 16.62
C GLY A 409 12.53 -10.53 16.53
N GLY A 410 13.01 -11.72 16.87
CA GLY A 410 12.42 -12.95 16.33
C GLY A 410 13.43 -13.61 15.40
N ASP A 411 13.19 -14.86 15.03
CA ASP A 411 13.96 -15.53 13.97
C ASP A 411 13.24 -15.25 12.63
N ASP A 412 13.63 -14.19 11.94
CA ASP A 412 12.88 -13.64 10.81
C ASP A 412 13.34 -14.19 9.45
N GLN A 413 12.47 -14.06 8.45
CA GLN A 413 12.81 -14.26 7.05
C GLN A 413 12.40 -13.02 6.24
N ILE A 414 13.37 -12.29 5.73
CA ILE A 414 13.18 -11.02 5.02
C ILE A 414 13.69 -11.13 3.58
N GLN A 415 12.88 -10.76 2.59
CA GLN A 415 13.28 -10.76 1.18
C GLN A 415 13.01 -9.39 0.52
N GLY A 416 14.02 -8.73 -0.07
CA GLY A 416 13.91 -7.40 -0.72
C GLY A 416 13.20 -7.38 -2.08
N ASP A 417 13.33 -8.45 -2.88
CA ASP A 417 12.83 -8.58 -4.27
C ASP A 417 13.58 -7.75 -5.32
N ARG A 418 13.09 -6.59 -5.75
CA ARG A 418 13.87 -5.73 -6.66
C ARG A 418 14.02 -4.37 -6.02
N GLY A 419 15.16 -3.73 -6.14
CA GLY A 419 15.30 -2.43 -5.55
C GLY A 419 16.73 -2.04 -5.34
N ASN A 420 16.97 -1.22 -4.32
CA ASN A 420 18.27 -1.08 -3.68
C ASN A 420 17.88 -0.99 -2.22
N ASP A 421 17.77 -2.14 -1.59
CA ASP A 421 16.99 -2.33 -0.38
C ASP A 421 17.86 -2.19 0.85
N ARG A 422 17.25 -1.81 1.96
CA ARG A 422 17.89 -1.82 3.27
C ARG A 422 17.13 -2.77 4.18
N LEU A 423 17.73 -3.92 4.48
CA LEU A 423 17.14 -4.97 5.32
C LEU A 423 17.90 -5.02 6.65
N ASN A 424 17.19 -5.00 7.78
CA ASN A 424 17.76 -5.26 9.11
C ASN A 424 16.96 -6.41 9.73
N GLY A 425 17.64 -7.47 10.19
CA GLY A 425 17.04 -8.63 10.85
C GLY A 425 16.64 -8.29 12.28
N GLY A 426 17.61 -7.80 13.05
CA GLY A 426 17.37 -7.30 14.40
C GLY A 426 17.93 -8.27 15.43
N SER A 427 17.09 -8.81 16.31
CA SER A 427 17.57 -9.80 17.30
C SER A 427 16.90 -11.15 17.13
N GLY A 428 17.69 -12.20 16.96
CA GLY A 428 17.24 -13.56 16.65
C GLY A 428 18.00 -14.07 15.43
N ASN A 429 17.73 -15.30 15.00
CA ASN A 429 18.47 -15.92 13.89
C ASN A 429 17.73 -15.70 12.57
N ASP A 430 18.16 -14.71 11.82
CA ASP A 430 17.41 -14.14 10.71
C ASP A 430 17.93 -14.65 9.35
N ASN A 431 17.04 -14.70 8.35
CA ASN A 431 17.36 -15.03 6.97
C ASN A 431 17.02 -13.85 6.05
N LEU A 432 18.03 -13.14 5.58
CA LEU A 432 17.88 -11.93 4.76
C LEU A 432 18.29 -12.21 3.30
N PHE A 433 17.43 -11.85 2.35
CA PHE A 433 17.66 -12.03 0.92
C PHE A 433 17.48 -10.69 0.19
N GLY A 434 18.55 -10.08 -0.31
CA GLY A 434 18.51 -8.80 -1.06
C GLY A 434 17.76 -8.93 -2.38
N GLN A 435 18.09 -9.99 -3.13
CA GLN A 435 17.57 -10.31 -4.47
C GLN A 435 18.20 -9.42 -5.54
N ALA A 436 17.44 -8.64 -6.31
CA ALA A 436 18.01 -7.86 -7.40
C ALA A 436 18.12 -6.38 -7.03
N GLY A 437 19.32 -5.85 -6.90
CA GLY A 437 19.53 -4.49 -6.41
C GLY A 437 20.95 -4.26 -5.94
N ASN A 438 21.29 -3.06 -5.49
CA ASN A 438 22.48 -2.88 -4.66
C ASN A 438 21.98 -2.68 -3.24
N ASP A 439 22.00 -3.77 -2.48
CA ASP A 439 21.26 -3.90 -1.23
C ASP A 439 22.20 -3.76 -0.03
N ALA A 440 21.62 -3.40 1.12
CA ALA A 440 22.30 -3.28 2.39
C ALA A 440 21.60 -4.14 3.44
N LEU A 441 22.18 -5.29 3.77
CA LEU A 441 21.66 -6.28 4.71
C LEU A 441 22.44 -6.21 6.02
N ASN A 442 21.72 -6.17 7.16
CA ASN A 442 22.30 -6.23 8.51
C ASN A 442 21.59 -7.35 9.30
N GLY A 443 22.31 -8.38 9.73
CA GLY A 443 21.76 -9.45 10.60
C GLY A 443 21.51 -8.96 12.03
N ASP A 444 22.43 -8.11 12.52
CA ASP A 444 22.45 -7.55 13.88
C ASP A 444 22.82 -8.60 14.95
N ALA A 445 21.89 -9.25 15.65
CA ALA A 445 22.23 -10.13 16.77
C ALA A 445 21.57 -11.51 16.68
N GLY A 446 22.36 -12.53 16.35
CA GLY A 446 21.92 -13.91 16.24
C GLY A 446 22.85 -14.70 15.35
N ASP A 447 22.58 -15.99 15.13
CA ASP A 447 23.30 -16.74 14.11
C ASP A 447 22.55 -16.57 12.78
N ASP A 448 22.93 -15.58 11.97
CA ASP A 448 22.14 -15.11 10.82
C ASP A 448 22.60 -15.70 9.47
N GLN A 449 21.72 -15.63 8.47
CA GLN A 449 22.03 -15.93 7.08
C GLN A 449 21.67 -14.74 6.18
N LEU A 450 22.66 -14.16 5.51
CA LEU A 450 22.50 -13.02 4.60
C LEU A 450 22.90 -13.41 3.18
N VAL A 451 22.05 -13.11 2.19
CA VAL A 451 22.28 -13.40 0.77
C VAL A 451 21.99 -12.17 -0.07
N GLY A 452 23.00 -11.59 -0.71
CA GLY A 452 22.85 -10.42 -1.60
C GLY A 452 22.10 -10.78 -2.89
N ASN A 453 22.62 -11.75 -3.65
CA ASN A 453 22.18 -12.17 -4.99
C ASN A 453 22.67 -11.22 -6.11
N GLU A 454 21.78 -10.58 -6.89
CA GLU A 454 22.20 -9.80 -8.06
C GLU A 454 22.48 -8.34 -7.68
N GLY A 455 23.74 -7.90 -7.63
CA GLY A 455 23.97 -6.58 -7.07
C GLY A 455 25.38 -6.03 -6.99
N ASN A 456 25.57 -5.07 -6.10
CA ASN A 456 26.84 -4.74 -5.46
C ASN A 456 26.45 -4.42 -4.03
N ASP A 457 26.45 -5.45 -3.21
CA ASP A 457 25.72 -5.47 -1.96
C ASP A 457 26.65 -5.21 -0.77
N ILE A 458 26.05 -4.80 0.35
CA ILE A 458 26.74 -4.64 1.62
C ILE A 458 26.04 -5.55 2.63
N LEU A 459 26.75 -6.58 3.10
CA LEU A 459 26.27 -7.54 4.07
C LEU A 459 27.06 -7.37 5.37
N ASN A 460 26.36 -7.14 6.48
CA ASN A 460 26.94 -7.11 7.82
C ASN A 460 26.26 -8.18 8.67
N GLY A 461 27.01 -9.20 9.10
CA GLY A 461 26.51 -10.30 9.93
C GLY A 461 26.06 -9.78 11.29
N GLY A 462 27.00 -9.23 12.04
CA GLY A 462 26.73 -8.57 13.31
C GLY A 462 27.38 -9.32 14.46
N SER A 463 26.59 -9.83 15.40
CA SER A 463 27.12 -10.60 16.53
C SER A 463 26.62 -12.03 16.52
N ASN A 464 27.52 -12.95 16.90
CA ASN A 464 27.41 -14.40 16.80
C ASN A 464 27.73 -14.91 15.39
N ASN A 465 27.43 -16.18 15.09
CA ASN A 465 28.04 -16.87 13.96
C ASN A 465 27.15 -16.81 12.72
N ASP A 466 27.58 -16.06 11.73
CA ASP A 466 26.77 -15.70 10.58
C ASP A 466 27.24 -16.39 9.29
N ASN A 467 26.33 -16.52 8.33
CA ASN A 467 26.63 -17.00 6.98
C ASN A 467 26.27 -15.93 5.96
N LEU A 468 27.27 -15.37 5.28
CA LEU A 468 27.12 -14.29 4.31
C LEU A 468 27.48 -14.78 2.90
N PHE A 469 26.61 -14.51 1.94
CA PHE A 469 26.78 -14.84 0.53
C PHE A 469 26.56 -13.59 -0.33
N GLY A 470 27.60 -13.10 -0.99
CA GLY A 470 27.55 -11.88 -1.83
C GLY A 470 26.63 -12.05 -3.03
N GLY A 471 26.95 -13.03 -3.88
CA GLY A 471 26.15 -13.33 -5.07
C GLY A 471 26.89 -12.93 -6.33
N THR A 472 26.25 -12.21 -7.23
CA THR A 472 26.89 -11.64 -8.41
C THR A 472 27.08 -10.15 -8.19
N GLY A 473 28.27 -9.61 -8.41
CA GLY A 473 28.49 -8.20 -8.21
C GLY A 473 29.88 -7.82 -7.80
N ASN A 474 30.03 -6.76 -7.03
CA ASN A 474 31.25 -6.50 -6.26
C ASN A 474 30.77 -6.12 -4.87
N ASP A 475 30.85 -7.07 -3.97
CA ASP A 475 30.14 -7.01 -2.70
C ASP A 475 31.11 -6.69 -1.55
N ILE A 476 30.54 -6.22 -0.45
CA ILE A 476 31.24 -5.98 0.80
C ILE A 476 30.60 -6.85 1.87
N LEU A 477 31.35 -7.82 2.38
CA LEU A 477 30.90 -8.75 3.41
C LEU A 477 31.70 -8.51 4.69
N ASN A 478 31.00 -8.17 5.78
CA ASN A 478 31.57 -8.01 7.12
C ASN A 478 30.92 -9.02 8.07
N GLY A 479 31.68 -9.97 8.60
CA GLY A 479 31.20 -10.92 9.63
C GLY A 479 31.01 -10.26 11.00
N ASP A 480 31.76 -9.18 11.26
CA ASP A 480 31.76 -8.43 12.51
C ASP A 480 32.24 -9.23 13.73
N GLY A 481 31.42 -10.04 14.38
CA GLY A 481 31.81 -10.70 15.62
C GLY A 481 31.21 -12.06 15.81
N GLY A 482 31.93 -13.10 15.47
CA GLY A 482 31.45 -14.48 15.51
C GLY A 482 32.50 -15.40 14.95
N ASN A 483 32.15 -16.67 14.77
CA ASN A 483 32.92 -17.55 13.89
C ASN A 483 32.15 -17.70 12.59
N ASP A 484 32.43 -16.84 11.63
CA ASP A 484 31.57 -16.58 10.49
C ASP A 484 31.98 -17.37 9.25
N PHE A 485 31.04 -17.50 8.33
CA PHE A 485 31.26 -18.04 6.99
C PHE A 485 30.92 -16.95 5.96
N LEU A 486 31.90 -16.54 5.16
CA LEU A 486 31.71 -15.52 4.11
C LEU A 486 32.09 -16.11 2.74
N SER A 487 31.20 -15.98 1.75
CA SER A 487 31.42 -16.29 0.33
C SER A 487 31.15 -15.06 -0.53
N GLY A 488 32.16 -14.57 -1.26
CA GLY A 488 31.98 -13.48 -2.24
C GLY A 488 31.14 -13.91 -3.45
N GLU A 489 31.30 -15.17 -3.88
CA GLU A 489 30.71 -15.73 -5.10
C GLU A 489 31.25 -15.08 -6.40
N GLU A 490 30.43 -14.52 -7.29
CA GLU A 490 30.90 -13.93 -8.56
C GLU A 490 31.18 -12.43 -8.39
N GLY A 491 32.43 -11.98 -8.37
CA GLY A 491 32.70 -10.55 -8.20
C GLY A 491 34.15 -10.17 -7.93
N ASP A 492 34.44 -8.87 -7.85
CA ASP A 492 35.66 -8.41 -7.17
C ASP A 492 35.25 -7.96 -5.74
N ASP A 493 35.28 -8.88 -4.78
CA ASP A 493 34.65 -8.68 -3.47
C ASP A 493 35.62 -8.21 -2.37
N LEU A 494 35.07 -7.62 -1.31
CA LEU A 494 35.79 -7.28 -0.08
C LEU A 494 35.21 -8.07 1.09
N LEU A 495 36.02 -8.95 1.69
CA LEU A 495 35.63 -9.78 2.82
C LEU A 495 36.41 -9.38 4.07
N ASP A 496 35.71 -9.08 5.16
CA ASP A 496 36.26 -8.87 6.51
C ASP A 496 35.54 -9.84 7.46
N GLY A 497 36.26 -10.85 7.97
CA GLY A 497 35.68 -11.79 8.94
C GLY A 497 35.31 -11.12 10.26
N GLY A 498 35.98 -10.02 10.62
CA GLY A 498 35.74 -9.38 11.90
C GLY A 498 36.44 -10.15 13.03
N ALA A 499 35.76 -10.44 14.13
CA ALA A 499 36.34 -11.00 15.34
C ALA A 499 35.82 -12.41 15.63
N GLY A 500 36.67 -13.40 15.44
CA GLY A 500 36.53 -14.76 15.92
C GLY A 500 37.34 -15.68 15.02
N ASP A 501 36.89 -16.91 14.79
CA ASP A 501 37.63 -17.85 13.93
C ASP A 501 36.83 -18.08 12.63
N ASP A 502 37.10 -17.30 11.59
CA ASP A 502 36.25 -17.18 10.41
C ASP A 502 36.70 -18.04 9.22
N ASN A 503 35.78 -18.37 8.31
CA ASN A 503 36.06 -19.04 7.04
C ASN A 503 35.64 -18.16 5.86
N LEU A 504 36.61 -17.79 5.04
CA LEU A 504 36.44 -16.84 3.93
C LEU A 504 36.70 -17.51 2.58
N PHE A 505 35.78 -17.28 1.64
CA PHE A 505 35.83 -17.74 0.25
C PHE A 505 35.67 -16.53 -0.67
N GLY A 506 36.68 -16.25 -1.50
CA GLY A 506 36.59 -15.19 -2.51
C GLY A 506 35.80 -15.64 -3.75
N ASP A 507 35.80 -16.94 -4.02
CA ASP A 507 35.24 -17.59 -5.20
C ASP A 507 35.77 -16.98 -6.51
N ALA A 508 34.92 -16.34 -7.31
CA ALA A 508 35.21 -15.98 -8.68
C ALA A 508 35.42 -14.48 -8.87
N GLY A 509 36.66 -14.03 -8.78
CA GLY A 509 37.11 -12.79 -9.41
C GLY A 509 38.40 -12.28 -8.82
N ARG A 510 38.44 -11.00 -8.42
CA ARG A 510 39.64 -10.42 -7.80
C ARG A 510 39.30 -9.82 -6.45
N ASP A 511 39.36 -10.69 -5.47
CA ASP A 511 38.88 -10.43 -4.14
C ASP A 511 39.96 -9.88 -3.23
N THR A 512 39.49 -9.25 -2.17
CA THR A 512 40.29 -8.63 -1.14
C THR A 512 39.83 -9.13 0.22
N PHE A 513 40.75 -9.72 0.97
CA PHE A 513 40.51 -10.16 2.35
C PHE A 513 41.13 -9.15 3.31
N PHE A 514 40.32 -8.50 4.13
CA PHE A 514 40.76 -7.53 5.10
C PHE A 514 40.94 -8.18 6.47
N PHE A 515 42.00 -7.76 7.18
CA PHE A 515 42.27 -8.21 8.54
C PHE A 515 42.65 -7.03 9.44
N GLY A 516 41.79 -6.80 10.44
CA GLY A 516 41.95 -5.82 11.50
C GLY A 516 42.69 -6.32 12.74
N ALA A 517 42.39 -5.71 13.88
CA ALA A 517 42.86 -6.16 15.18
C ALA A 517 41.80 -7.08 15.82
N ASN A 518 42.24 -8.21 16.39
CA ASN A 518 41.40 -9.19 17.09
C ASN A 518 40.56 -10.13 16.20
N ASN A 519 40.98 -10.39 14.96
CA ASN A 519 40.30 -11.33 14.06
C ASN A 519 40.52 -12.82 14.38
N GLY A 520 40.97 -13.20 15.57
CA GLY A 520 41.17 -14.60 15.94
C GLY A 520 41.93 -15.46 14.91
N GLU A 521 41.50 -16.72 14.73
CA GLU A 521 42.17 -17.71 13.88
C GLU A 521 41.43 -18.01 12.55
N ASP A 522 41.50 -17.08 11.60
CA ASP A 522 40.79 -17.17 10.31
C ASP A 522 41.41 -18.11 9.29
N THR A 523 40.57 -18.56 8.35
CA THR A 523 40.97 -19.35 7.17
C THR A 523 40.44 -18.73 5.87
N ILE A 524 41.33 -18.49 4.90
CA ILE A 524 40.95 -18.22 3.50
C ILE A 524 41.07 -19.52 2.72
N THR A 525 40.02 -19.97 2.04
CA THR A 525 39.94 -21.36 1.56
C THR A 525 40.31 -21.56 0.10
N ASP A 526 40.24 -20.54 -0.75
CA ASP A 526 40.34 -20.66 -2.21
C ASP A 526 41.28 -19.62 -2.87
N PHE A 527 42.14 -18.99 -2.07
CA PHE A 527 42.94 -17.83 -2.47
C PHE A 527 43.68 -17.97 -3.82
N ASP A 528 43.30 -17.17 -4.84
CA ASP A 528 44.06 -17.00 -6.08
C ASP A 528 45.21 -16.01 -5.91
N ILE A 529 46.40 -16.58 -5.80
CA ILE A 529 47.63 -15.84 -5.63
C ILE A 529 47.98 -14.84 -6.74
N ALA A 530 47.45 -15.02 -7.95
CA ALA A 530 47.78 -14.17 -9.09
C ALA A 530 46.99 -12.85 -9.07
N THR A 531 45.77 -12.88 -8.53
CA THR A 531 44.78 -11.82 -8.66
C THR A 531 44.49 -11.17 -7.31
N GLU A 532 44.22 -11.98 -6.28
CA GLU A 532 43.66 -11.54 -5.01
C GLU A 532 44.69 -10.90 -4.06
N ARG A 533 44.16 -10.21 -3.05
CA ARG A 533 44.94 -9.45 -2.07
C ARG A 533 44.49 -9.66 -0.65
N ILE A 534 45.46 -9.57 0.25
CA ILE A 534 45.25 -9.54 1.70
C ILE A 534 45.58 -8.14 2.19
N GLN A 535 44.58 -7.42 2.68
CA GLN A 535 44.72 -6.12 3.30
C GLN A 535 44.90 -6.26 4.81
N ILE A 536 45.92 -5.60 5.36
CA ILE A 536 46.22 -5.60 6.79
C ILE A 536 46.09 -4.18 7.31
N ALA A 537 45.27 -3.99 8.34
CA ALA A 537 45.06 -2.69 8.96
C ALA A 537 46.38 -2.09 9.50
N SER A 538 46.57 -0.80 9.26
CA SER A 538 47.65 -0.04 9.88
C SER A 538 47.53 -0.01 11.40
N GLY A 539 48.66 0.09 12.09
CA GLY A 539 48.71 0.07 13.56
C GLY A 539 48.97 -1.30 14.19
N LEU A 540 48.98 -2.39 13.41
CA LEU A 540 49.34 -3.74 13.86
C LEU A 540 50.85 -4.01 13.94
N GLY A 541 51.69 -3.00 13.67
CA GLY A 541 53.15 -3.11 13.74
C GLY A 541 53.84 -3.53 12.44
N PHE A 542 53.09 -3.65 11.35
CA PHE A 542 53.61 -3.91 9.99
C PHE A 542 53.71 -2.60 9.19
N ALA A 543 54.80 -2.41 8.46
CA ALA A 543 54.98 -1.26 7.57
C ALA A 543 54.87 -1.64 6.08
N THR A 544 55.15 -2.91 5.76
CA THR A 544 55.13 -3.45 4.40
C THR A 544 54.65 -4.90 4.39
N GLY A 545 54.20 -5.39 3.24
CA GLY A 545 53.87 -6.81 3.05
C GLY A 545 55.04 -7.77 3.31
N ALA A 546 56.29 -7.30 3.22
CA ALA A 546 57.46 -8.10 3.58
C ALA A 546 57.57 -8.34 5.09
N ASP A 547 57.03 -7.43 5.91
CA ASP A 547 57.01 -7.59 7.37
C ASP A 547 56.00 -8.69 7.76
N VAL A 548 54.84 -8.73 7.10
CA VAL A 548 53.83 -9.79 7.30
C VAL A 548 54.38 -11.15 6.85
N LEU A 549 55.00 -11.21 5.67
CA LEU A 549 55.61 -12.44 5.16
C LEU A 549 56.68 -13.00 6.12
N ALA A 550 57.36 -12.15 6.88
CA ALA A 550 58.35 -12.57 7.86
C ALA A 550 57.76 -13.24 9.11
N THR A 551 56.44 -13.15 9.35
CA THR A 551 55.75 -13.80 10.48
C THR A 551 55.20 -15.18 10.17
N LEU A 552 55.37 -15.68 8.94
CA LEU A 552 54.93 -17.02 8.56
C LEU A 552 55.47 -18.07 9.54
N SER A 553 54.53 -18.75 10.21
CA SER A 553 54.82 -19.71 11.27
C SER A 553 54.68 -21.15 10.77
N ARG A 554 53.92 -21.38 9.70
CA ARG A 554 53.70 -22.71 9.10
C ARG A 554 53.58 -22.61 7.59
N ASN A 555 54.49 -23.29 6.89
CA ASN A 555 54.48 -23.43 5.43
C ASN A 555 54.14 -24.89 5.10
N PHE A 556 52.89 -25.17 4.77
CA PHE A 556 52.53 -26.39 4.07
C PHE A 556 52.40 -26.16 2.58
N ILE A 557 52.28 -27.27 1.86
CA ILE A 557 52.13 -27.30 0.40
C ILE A 557 50.96 -26.43 -0.02
N ASN A 558 49.82 -26.59 0.66
CA ASN A 558 48.54 -26.00 0.30
C ASN A 558 48.03 -25.04 1.38
N THR A 559 48.78 -24.77 2.46
CA THR A 559 48.35 -23.84 3.51
C THR A 559 49.53 -23.06 4.08
N SER A 560 49.41 -21.74 4.13
CA SER A 560 50.39 -20.82 4.69
C SER A 560 49.74 -20.15 5.90
N VAL A 561 50.40 -20.17 7.06
CA VAL A 561 49.89 -19.52 8.27
C VAL A 561 50.79 -18.38 8.68
N PHE A 562 50.26 -17.16 8.70
CA PHE A 562 50.95 -15.99 9.25
C PHE A 562 50.24 -15.49 10.50
N THR A 563 50.99 -14.86 11.40
CA THR A 563 50.47 -14.37 12.69
C THR A 563 50.57 -12.85 12.72
N LEU A 564 49.44 -12.18 12.96
CA LEU A 564 49.38 -10.72 13.10
C LEU A 564 49.72 -10.29 14.52
N SER A 565 49.21 -11.01 15.50
CA SER A 565 49.54 -10.85 16.92
C SER A 565 49.24 -12.15 17.69
N PRO A 566 49.63 -12.29 18.98
CA PRO A 566 49.32 -13.52 19.72
C PRO A 566 47.81 -13.80 19.75
N GLY A 567 47.41 -14.99 19.27
CA GLY A 567 45.99 -15.36 19.14
C GLY A 567 45.27 -14.79 17.92
N ASN A 568 46.00 -14.17 16.99
CA ASN A 568 45.46 -13.66 15.72
C ASN A 568 46.30 -14.21 14.56
N SER A 569 45.81 -15.22 13.86
CA SER A 569 46.55 -15.89 12.78
C SER A 569 45.66 -16.31 11.63
N ILE A 570 46.15 -16.12 10.41
CA ILE A 570 45.39 -16.37 9.20
C ILE A 570 46.01 -17.56 8.49
N ALA A 571 45.21 -18.58 8.22
CA ALA A 571 45.54 -19.72 7.38
C ALA A 571 45.04 -19.49 5.95
N VAL A 572 45.95 -19.30 5.01
CA VAL A 572 45.61 -19.16 3.60
C VAL A 572 45.75 -20.51 2.92
N PHE A 573 44.70 -21.05 2.32
CA PHE A 573 44.75 -22.25 1.50
C PHE A 573 45.12 -21.91 0.05
N HIS A 574 45.71 -22.87 -0.67
CA HIS A 574 46.17 -22.69 -2.04
C HIS A 574 45.95 -23.98 -2.84
N GLU A 575 45.26 -23.88 -3.96
CA GLU A 575 44.77 -25.07 -4.68
C GLU A 575 45.84 -25.79 -5.53
N ASN A 576 46.94 -25.12 -5.90
CA ASN A 576 47.89 -25.62 -6.90
C ASN A 576 49.36 -25.30 -6.57
N VAL A 577 50.02 -26.15 -5.79
CA VAL A 577 51.44 -25.93 -5.43
C VAL A 577 52.30 -27.17 -5.68
N SER A 578 53.32 -27.02 -6.54
CA SER A 578 54.17 -28.12 -7.05
C SER A 578 55.42 -28.42 -6.21
N ASN A 579 55.73 -27.58 -5.21
CA ASN A 579 56.91 -27.72 -4.35
C ASN A 579 56.53 -27.65 -2.87
N LEU A 580 56.85 -28.70 -2.12
CA LEU A 580 56.33 -28.92 -0.77
C LEU A 580 57.00 -28.12 0.35
N ASN A 581 57.99 -27.28 0.04
CA ASN A 581 58.85 -26.63 1.04
C ASN A 581 58.83 -25.09 1.02
N ASN A 582 58.10 -24.45 0.09
CA ASN A 582 58.01 -22.99 0.00
C ASN A 582 56.54 -22.55 -0.03
N THR A 583 56.25 -21.43 0.63
CA THR A 583 54.97 -20.73 0.45
C THR A 583 54.92 -20.11 -0.95
N PRO A 584 53.76 -20.13 -1.63
CA PRO A 584 53.60 -19.41 -2.87
C PRO A 584 53.44 -17.88 -2.62
N LEU A 585 52.97 -17.46 -1.43
CA LEU A 585 52.72 -16.05 -1.07
C LEU A 585 53.97 -15.16 -1.21
N THR A 586 53.74 -13.93 -1.67
CA THR A 586 54.77 -12.90 -1.83
C THR A 586 54.38 -11.62 -1.11
N ALA A 587 55.35 -10.74 -0.87
CA ALA A 587 55.09 -9.42 -0.29
C ALA A 587 54.09 -8.56 -1.09
N ALA A 588 53.85 -8.88 -2.37
CA ALA A 588 52.90 -8.16 -3.23
C ALA A 588 51.44 -8.61 -3.01
N ASN A 589 51.22 -9.78 -2.41
CA ASN A 589 49.88 -10.24 -2.04
C ASN A 589 49.34 -9.46 -0.83
N PHE A 590 50.22 -8.84 -0.04
CA PHE A 590 49.85 -8.07 1.14
C PHE A 590 49.87 -6.57 0.87
N VAL A 591 48.82 -5.89 1.30
CA VAL A 591 48.70 -4.43 1.26
C VAL A 591 48.48 -3.93 2.69
N ILE A 592 49.26 -2.93 3.12
CA ILE A 592 49.05 -2.29 4.42
C ILE A 592 48.22 -1.03 4.18
N VAL A 593 47.07 -0.91 4.85
CA VAL A 593 46.07 0.15 4.63
C VAL A 593 45.86 1.08 5.82
#